data_AF-A0A2M9JRB1-F1
#
_entry.id   AF-A0A2M9JRB1-F1
#
_cell.length_a   1.000
_cell.length_b   1.000
_cell.length_c   1.000
_cell.angle_alpha   90.00
_cell.angle_beta   90.00
_cell.angle_gamma   90.00
#
_symmetry.space_group_name_H-M   'P 1'
#
loop_
_entity.id
_entity.type
_entity.pdbx_description
1 polymer ?
#
loop_
_entity_poly.entity_id
_entity_poly.type
_entity_poly.pdbx_seq_one_letter_code
_entity_poly.pdbx_strand_id
1 'polypeptide(L)'
;MLAEGYEVTYRALTGRDLLAVDPASSEARRTLLNRCVVDTTPATDDLPQGVLETVAQRLADLDPGADTVLPITCPYCRHAWTAALDVADYLWAEVEGYARRLLHEVHTLACVYGWSESEVLAVSPARRRFYLAATAG
;
A
#
# COMPACT_ATOMS: atom_id res chain seq x y z
N MET A 1 -2.43 -16.17 -20.84
CA MET A 1 -3.84 -15.88 -21.21
C MET A 1 -3.93 -15.74 -22.72
N LEU A 2 -4.95 -16.27 -23.37
CA LEU A 2 -5.12 -16.22 -24.82
C LEU A 2 -6.10 -15.12 -25.23
N ALA A 3 -5.70 -14.22 -26.12
CA ALA A 3 -6.54 -13.18 -26.70
C ALA A 3 -6.09 -12.84 -28.13
N GLU A 4 -7.02 -12.82 -29.09
CA GLU A 4 -6.75 -12.48 -30.50
C GLU A 4 -5.55 -13.22 -31.14
N GLY A 5 -5.31 -14.47 -30.74
CA GLY A 5 -4.19 -15.27 -31.24
C GLY A 5 -2.84 -15.01 -30.54
N TYR A 6 -2.82 -14.18 -29.51
CA TYR A 6 -1.68 -13.95 -28.64
C TYR A 6 -1.83 -14.72 -27.33
N GLU A 7 -0.77 -15.40 -26.92
CA GLU A 7 -0.61 -15.89 -25.56
C GLU A 7 0.19 -14.86 -24.75
N VAL A 8 -0.45 -14.25 -23.75
CA VAL A 8 0.14 -13.19 -22.93
C VAL A 8 0.34 -13.66 -21.50
N THR A 9 1.56 -13.52 -21.00
CA THR A 9 1.89 -13.65 -19.58
C THR A 9 1.99 -12.26 -18.99
N TYR A 10 1.32 -12.02 -17.87
CA TYR A 10 1.21 -10.70 -17.24
C TYR A 10 1.24 -10.82 -15.72
N ARG A 11 1.55 -9.71 -15.04
CA ARG A 11 1.65 -9.60 -13.58
C ARG A 11 0.79 -8.46 -13.05
N ALA A 12 0.50 -8.48 -11.75
CA ALA A 12 -0.13 -7.34 -11.08
C ALA A 12 0.71 -6.06 -11.23
N LEU A 13 0.03 -4.92 -11.25
CA LEU A 13 0.66 -3.61 -11.24
C LEU A 13 1.28 -3.35 -9.87
N THR A 14 2.36 -2.58 -9.86
CA THR A 14 3.00 -2.12 -8.63
C THR A 14 3.07 -0.60 -8.61
N GLY A 15 3.31 -0.01 -7.43
CA GLY A 15 3.56 1.43 -7.32
C GLY A 15 4.71 1.91 -8.20
N ARG A 16 5.71 1.06 -8.49
CA ARG A 16 6.80 1.39 -9.43
C ARG A 16 6.29 1.58 -10.86
N ASP A 17 5.28 0.83 -11.27
CA ASP A 17 4.71 0.96 -12.60
C ASP A 17 3.92 2.26 -12.75
N LEU A 18 3.17 2.64 -11.70
CA LEU A 18 2.47 3.92 -11.65
C LEU A 18 3.45 5.10 -11.68
N LEU A 19 4.54 5.03 -10.92
CA LEU A 19 5.56 6.09 -10.89
C LEU A 19 6.36 6.22 -12.19
N ALA A 20 6.38 5.19 -13.02
CA ALA A 20 7.11 5.19 -14.29
C ALA A 20 6.30 5.81 -15.45
N VAL A 21 5.05 6.20 -15.21
CA VAL A 21 4.13 6.72 -16.22
C VAL A 21 3.76 8.15 -15.87
N ASP A 22 3.81 9.03 -16.86
CA ASP A 22 3.24 10.37 -16.74
C ASP A 22 1.71 10.28 -16.88
N PRO A 23 0.93 10.57 -15.83
CA PRO A 23 -0.53 10.51 -15.89
C PRO A 23 -1.15 11.55 -16.83
N ALA A 24 -0.41 12.60 -17.22
CA ALA A 24 -0.88 13.61 -18.17
C ALA A 24 -0.76 13.17 -19.64
N SER A 25 -0.03 12.07 -19.91
CA SER A 25 0.14 11.54 -21.26
C SER A 25 -1.12 10.83 -21.78
N SER A 26 -1.48 11.05 -23.04
CA SER A 26 -2.54 10.29 -23.70
C SER A 26 -2.22 8.79 -23.81
N GLU A 27 -0.94 8.43 -23.77
CA GLU A 27 -0.44 7.04 -23.81
C GLU A 27 -0.22 6.43 -22.43
N ALA A 28 -0.62 7.13 -21.36
CA ALA A 28 -0.37 6.68 -19.98
C ALA A 28 -0.94 5.27 -19.73
N ARG A 29 -2.20 5.04 -20.11
CA ARG A 29 -2.87 3.74 -19.93
C ARG A 29 -2.17 2.63 -20.72
N ARG A 30 -1.83 2.88 -21.99
CA ARG A 30 -1.15 1.89 -22.84
C ARG A 30 0.23 1.54 -22.27
N THR A 31 0.98 2.55 -21.86
CA THR A 31 2.30 2.39 -21.24
C THR A 31 2.20 1.58 -19.94
N LEU A 32 1.23 1.89 -19.09
CA LEU A 32 1.00 1.16 -17.84
C LEU A 32 0.65 -0.33 -18.09
N LEU A 33 -0.22 -0.61 -19.06
CA LEU A 33 -0.58 -1.97 -19.43
C LEU A 33 0.60 -2.73 -20.05
N ASN A 34 1.39 -2.12 -20.92
CA ASN A 34 2.57 -2.77 -21.48
C ASN A 34 3.58 -3.15 -20.38
N ARG A 35 3.71 -2.34 -19.32
CA ARG A 35 4.60 -2.66 -18.18
C ARG A 35 4.14 -3.85 -17.35
N CYS A 36 2.86 -4.22 -17.41
CA CYS A 36 2.34 -5.39 -16.72
C CYS A 36 2.52 -6.68 -17.52
N VAL A 37 2.79 -6.57 -18.83
CA VAL A 37 3.09 -7.71 -19.70
C VAL A 37 4.52 -8.18 -19.43
N VAL A 38 4.67 -9.46 -19.15
CA VAL A 38 5.95 -10.12 -18.87
C VAL A 38 6.47 -10.83 -20.10
N ASP A 39 5.59 -11.50 -20.84
CA ASP A 39 5.94 -12.23 -22.06
C ASP A 39 4.73 -12.36 -23.00
N THR A 40 5.01 -12.56 -24.29
CA THR A 40 4.00 -12.69 -25.35
C THR A 40 4.42 -13.75 -26.36
N THR A 41 3.48 -14.56 -26.83
CA THR A 41 3.68 -15.47 -27.97
C THR A 41 2.59 -15.21 -29.03
N PRO A 42 2.96 -14.83 -30.26
CA PRO A 42 4.31 -14.51 -30.73
C PRO A 42 4.91 -13.29 -30.02
N ALA A 43 6.24 -13.24 -29.92
CA ALA A 43 6.95 -12.15 -29.25
C ALA A 43 6.68 -10.81 -29.97
N THR A 44 6.12 -9.86 -29.25
CA THR A 44 5.86 -8.50 -29.74
C THR A 44 5.92 -7.50 -28.60
N ASP A 45 6.47 -6.32 -28.87
CA ASP A 45 6.40 -5.18 -27.96
C ASP A 45 5.13 -4.33 -28.19
N ASP A 46 4.45 -4.55 -29.31
CA ASP A 46 3.29 -3.78 -29.75
C ASP A 46 2.06 -4.70 -29.80
N LEU A 47 1.40 -4.84 -28.65
CA LEU A 47 0.16 -5.64 -28.56
C LEU A 47 -1.03 -4.85 -29.13
N PRO A 48 -1.95 -5.53 -29.86
CA PRO A 48 -3.21 -4.94 -30.28
C PRO A 48 -4.01 -4.39 -29.10
N GLN A 49 -4.78 -3.32 -29.34
CA GLN A 49 -5.58 -2.70 -28.28
C GLN A 49 -6.58 -3.67 -27.65
N GLY A 50 -7.19 -4.58 -28.42
CA GLY A 50 -8.13 -5.58 -27.89
C GLY A 50 -7.47 -6.57 -26.93
N VAL A 51 -6.22 -6.97 -27.20
CA VAL A 51 -5.42 -7.81 -26.29
C VAL A 51 -5.13 -7.06 -24.99
N LEU A 52 -4.68 -5.80 -25.08
CA LEU A 52 -4.41 -4.98 -23.89
C LEU A 52 -5.67 -4.73 -23.04
N GLU A 53 -6.82 -4.53 -23.67
CA GLU A 53 -8.08 -4.36 -22.94
C GLU A 53 -8.50 -5.66 -22.23
N THR A 54 -8.23 -6.82 -22.84
CA THR A 54 -8.43 -8.12 -22.20
C THR A 54 -7.51 -8.32 -21.00
N VAL A 55 -6.24 -7.88 -21.10
CA VAL A 55 -5.30 -7.86 -19.97
C VAL A 55 -5.82 -6.94 -18.87
N ALA A 56 -6.26 -5.74 -19.21
CA ALA A 56 -6.78 -4.76 -18.26
C ALA A 56 -7.95 -5.30 -17.43
N GLN A 57 -8.89 -6.02 -18.06
CA GLN A 57 -10.04 -6.62 -17.39
C GLN A 57 -9.62 -7.72 -16.39
N ARG A 58 -8.57 -8.48 -16.70
CA ARG A 58 -8.08 -9.56 -15.84
C ARG A 58 -7.04 -9.13 -14.81
N LEU A 59 -6.52 -7.92 -14.90
CA LEU A 59 -5.55 -7.39 -13.93
C LEU A 59 -6.18 -7.30 -12.53
N ALA A 60 -7.46 -6.94 -12.43
CA ALA A 60 -8.17 -6.85 -11.16
C ALA A 60 -8.19 -8.19 -10.40
N ASP A 61 -8.23 -9.32 -11.13
CA ASP A 61 -8.26 -10.65 -10.53
C ASP A 61 -6.91 -11.05 -9.89
N LEU A 62 -5.80 -10.41 -10.32
CA LEU A 62 -4.46 -10.73 -9.81
C LEU A 62 -4.17 -10.10 -8.45
N ASP A 63 -4.83 -9.00 -8.12
CA ASP A 63 -4.69 -8.32 -6.84
C ASP A 63 -6.06 -7.84 -6.36
N PRO A 64 -6.85 -8.73 -5.72
CA PRO A 64 -8.12 -8.35 -5.11
C PRO A 64 -7.99 -7.26 -4.04
N GLY A 65 -6.79 -7.05 -3.50
CA GLY A 65 -6.50 -6.00 -2.51
C GLY A 65 -6.20 -4.63 -3.12
N ALA A 66 -6.03 -4.54 -4.45
CA ALA A 66 -5.84 -3.28 -5.15
C ALA A 66 -7.11 -2.42 -5.15
N ASP A 67 -8.28 -3.05 -5.09
CA ASP A 67 -9.55 -2.36 -4.87
C ASP A 67 -9.82 -2.29 -3.37
N THR A 68 -9.67 -1.11 -2.78
CA THR A 68 -9.77 -0.93 -1.32
C THR A 68 -11.22 -0.84 -0.85
N VAL A 69 -12.12 -1.62 -1.45
CA VAL A 69 -13.53 -1.71 -1.07
C VAL A 69 -13.75 -2.97 -0.26
N LEU A 70 -14.11 -2.79 1.01
CA LEU A 70 -14.36 -3.87 1.94
C LEU A 70 -15.84 -4.25 1.95
N PRO A 71 -16.20 -5.49 1.60
CA PRO A 71 -17.53 -6.00 1.86
C PRO A 71 -17.67 -6.31 3.35
N ILE A 72 -18.67 -5.73 4.01
CA ILE A 72 -18.92 -5.89 5.44
C ILE A 72 -20.35 -6.41 5.62
N THR A 73 -20.52 -7.35 6.54
CA THR A 73 -21.84 -7.84 6.94
C THR A 73 -22.00 -7.70 8.45
N CYS A 74 -23.11 -7.10 8.88
CA CYS A 74 -23.42 -6.98 10.30
C CYS A 74 -23.71 -8.38 10.87
N PRO A 75 -22.98 -8.85 11.90
CA PRO A 75 -23.22 -10.17 12.48
C PRO A 75 -24.57 -10.28 13.20
N TYR A 76 -25.21 -9.16 13.55
CA TYR A 76 -26.49 -9.13 14.26
C TYR A 76 -27.70 -9.11 13.33
N CYS A 77 -27.78 -8.15 12.40
CA CYS A 77 -28.94 -7.98 11.52
C CYS A 77 -28.74 -8.52 10.09
N ARG A 78 -27.54 -9.02 9.76
CA ARG A 78 -27.15 -9.50 8.42
C ARG A 78 -27.23 -8.47 7.29
N HIS A 79 -27.37 -7.19 7.62
CA HIS A 79 -27.25 -6.13 6.62
C HIS A 79 -25.83 -6.14 6.04
N ALA A 80 -25.73 -6.10 4.72
CA ALA A 80 -24.48 -6.08 3.99
C ALA A 80 -24.29 -4.71 3.33
N TRP A 81 -23.08 -4.18 3.42
CA TRP A 81 -22.68 -2.93 2.77
C TRP A 81 -21.21 -3.00 2.33
N THR A 82 -20.82 -2.07 1.47
CA THR A 82 -19.43 -1.86 1.06
C THR A 82 -18.89 -0.58 1.68
N ALA A 83 -17.67 -0.63 2.20
CA ALA A 83 -16.98 0.55 2.72
C ALA A 83 -15.65 0.73 1.99
N ALA A 84 -15.35 1.95 1.56
CA ALA A 84 -14.03 2.28 1.04
C ALA A 84 -13.04 2.41 2.22
N LEU A 85 -11.90 1.74 2.10
CA LEU A 85 -10.75 1.90 2.98
C LEU A 85 -9.74 2.81 2.28
N ASP A 86 -9.55 4.02 2.81
CA ASP A 86 -8.41 4.82 2.42
C ASP A 86 -7.17 4.34 3.21
N VAL A 87 -6.37 3.49 2.56
CA VAL A 87 -5.16 2.92 3.17
C VAL A 87 -4.14 3.99 3.47
N ALA A 88 -4.05 5.05 2.64
CA ALA A 88 -3.08 6.11 2.80
C ALA A 88 -3.42 6.96 4.02
N ASP A 89 -4.67 7.40 4.13
CA ASP A 89 -5.15 8.20 5.27
C ASP A 89 -5.05 7.40 6.57
N TYR A 90 -5.46 6.12 6.56
CA TYR A 90 -5.34 5.25 7.73
C TYR A 90 -3.89 5.09 8.19
N LEU A 91 -2.98 4.78 7.27
CA LEU A 91 -1.56 4.61 7.59
C LEU A 91 -0.97 5.92 8.12
N TRP A 92 -1.32 7.06 7.52
CA TRP A 92 -0.84 8.36 7.94
C TRP A 92 -1.27 8.69 9.38
N ALA A 93 -2.54 8.44 9.71
CA ALA A 93 -3.05 8.64 11.07
C ALA A 93 -2.30 7.77 12.11
N GLU A 94 -2.01 6.51 11.77
CA GLU A 94 -1.25 5.61 12.65
C GLU A 94 0.20 6.07 12.86
N VAL A 95 0.86 6.53 11.78
CA VAL A 95 2.22 7.09 11.84
C VAL A 95 2.26 8.37 12.68
N GLU A 96 1.31 9.28 12.47
CA GLU A 96 1.19 10.52 13.25
C GLU A 96 0.97 10.20 14.74
N GLY A 97 0.05 9.29 15.03
CA GLY A 97 -0.22 8.83 16.40
C GLY A 97 1.02 8.23 17.05
N TYR A 98 1.78 7.40 16.32
CA TYR A 98 3.04 6.84 16.80
C TYR A 98 4.09 7.92 17.07
N ALA A 99 4.29 8.85 16.14
CA ALA A 99 5.25 9.93 16.27
C ALA A 99 4.96 10.81 17.50
N ARG A 100 3.69 11.19 17.71
CA ARG A 100 3.26 11.95 18.88
C ARG A 100 3.50 11.20 20.19
N ARG A 101 3.16 9.91 20.25
CA ARG A 101 3.45 9.08 21.42
C ARG A 101 4.95 9.04 21.71
N LEU A 102 5.78 8.80 20.69
CA LEU A 102 7.23 8.75 20.84
C LEU A 102 7.81 10.07 21.37
N LEU A 103 7.32 11.22 20.90
CA LEU A 103 7.74 12.52 21.41
C LEU A 103 7.39 12.70 22.90
N HIS A 104 6.22 12.23 23.33
CA HIS A 104 5.86 12.24 24.75
C HIS A 104 6.73 11.29 25.60
N GLU A 105 7.09 10.12 25.07
CA GLU A 105 8.03 9.20 25.72
C GLU A 105 9.41 9.88 25.91
N VAL A 106 9.93 10.49 24.84
CA VAL A 106 11.21 11.22 24.85
C VAL A 106 11.17 12.34 25.87
N HIS A 107 10.14 13.19 25.82
CA HIS A 107 10.00 14.30 26.74
C HIS A 107 9.99 13.83 28.21
N THR A 108 9.18 12.82 28.52
CA THR A 108 9.04 12.30 29.89
C THR A 108 10.37 11.75 30.42
N LEU A 109 11.03 10.90 29.63
CA LEU A 109 12.30 10.30 30.03
C LEU A 109 13.43 11.32 30.14
N ALA A 110 13.49 12.29 29.22
CA ALA A 110 14.46 13.39 29.29
C ALA A 110 14.26 14.24 30.55
N CYS A 111 13.00 14.57 30.90
CA CYS A 111 12.70 15.34 32.11
C CYS A 111 13.05 14.61 33.41
N VAL A 112 12.84 13.30 33.48
CA VAL A 112 13.07 12.53 34.72
C VAL A 112 14.54 12.12 34.87
N TYR A 113 15.17 11.65 33.80
CA TYR A 113 16.52 11.08 33.85
C TYR A 113 17.61 12.02 33.36
N GLY A 114 17.26 13.17 32.79
CA GLY A 114 18.21 14.14 32.22
C GLY A 114 18.86 13.69 30.92
N TRP A 115 18.34 12.62 30.30
CA TRP A 115 18.86 12.09 29.04
C TRP A 115 18.53 13.02 27.87
N SER A 116 19.46 13.13 26.94
CA SER A 116 19.20 13.75 25.64
C SER A 116 18.26 12.89 24.78
N GLU A 117 17.64 13.49 23.76
CA GLU A 117 16.77 12.77 22.83
C GLU A 117 17.46 11.55 22.19
N SER A 118 18.73 11.70 21.79
CA SER A 118 19.50 10.60 21.20
C SER A 118 19.74 9.45 22.17
N GLU A 119 20.01 9.76 23.44
CA GLU A 119 20.16 8.75 24.51
C GLU A 119 18.85 8.02 24.77
N VAL A 120 17.71 8.73 24.82
CA VAL A 120 16.40 8.08 24.95
C VAL A 120 16.11 7.18 23.75
N LEU A 121 16.35 7.65 22.53
CA LEU A 121 16.08 6.88 21.31
C LEU A 121 17.03 5.67 21.15
N ALA A 122 18.23 5.73 21.71
CA ALA A 122 19.15 4.59 21.77
C ALA A 122 18.67 3.46 22.68
N VAL A 123 17.80 3.75 23.65
CA VAL A 123 17.15 2.73 24.48
C VAL A 123 16.05 2.04 23.68
N SER A 124 16.03 0.70 23.71
CA SER A 124 15.01 -0.08 22.99
C SER A 124 13.58 0.25 23.47
N PRO A 125 12.56 0.13 22.60
CA PRO A 125 11.17 0.44 22.96
C PRO A 125 10.64 -0.34 24.18
N ALA A 126 11.10 -1.58 24.39
CA ALA A 126 10.72 -2.37 25.57
C ALA A 126 11.25 -1.75 26.87
N ARG A 127 12.50 -1.28 26.87
CA ARG A 127 13.13 -0.65 28.04
C ARG A 127 12.58 0.74 28.30
N ARG A 128 12.31 1.55 27.26
CA ARG A 128 11.64 2.85 27.42
C ARG A 128 10.28 2.70 28.10
N ARG A 129 9.47 1.72 27.69
CA ARG A 129 8.17 1.41 28.33
C ARG A 129 8.32 1.05 29.80
N PHE A 130 9.32 0.25 30.15
CA PHE A 130 9.61 -0.06 31.56
C PHE A 130 9.97 1.21 32.35
N TYR A 131 10.87 2.05 31.82
CA TYR A 131 11.26 3.29 32.50
C TYR A 131 10.08 4.24 32.67
N LEU A 132 9.26 4.43 31.63
CA LEU A 132 8.03 5.23 31.72
C LEU A 132 7.09 4.74 32.81
N ALA A 133 6.87 3.42 32.92
CA ALA A 133 6.06 2.84 33.99
C ALA A 133 6.67 3.08 35.38
N ALA A 134 8.00 3.02 35.50
CA ALA A 134 8.70 3.30 36.75
C ALA A 134 8.65 4.77 37.17
N THR A 135 8.43 5.71 36.23
CA THR A 135 8.25 7.14 36.52
C THR A 135 6.82 7.54 36.89
N ALA A 136 5.85 6.64 36.70
CA ALA A 136 4.43 6.91 36.97
C ALA A 136 3.98 6.55 38.40
N GLY A 137 4.90 6.15 39.27
CA GLY A 137 4.68 5.91 40.71
C GLY A 137 5.40 6.92 41.58
#